data_AF-A0A950SUI6-F1
#
_entry.id   AF-A0A950SUI6-F1
#
_cell.length_a   1.000
_cell.length_b   1.000
_cell.length_c   1.000
_cell.angle_alpha   90.00
_cell.angle_beta   90.00
_cell.angle_gamma   90.00
#
_symmetry.space_group_name_H-M   'P 1'
#
loop_
_entity.id
_entity.type
_entity.pdbx_description
1 polymer ?
#
loop_
_entity_poly.entity_id
_entity_poly.type
_entity_poly.pdbx_seq_one_letter_code
_entity_poly.pdbx_strand_id
1 'polypeptide(L)'
;MPTRGQFTSTSSRIARAGICLLAACGFCRTSLAGESTGAATASPIEHLVVIFQENVSFDHYFATYPVALNPKGEPSFSAADDTPSVNGLGNLINGQPQGVLLTNNPNASNTANGSNAI
;
A
#
# COMPACT_ATOMS: atom_id res chain seq x y z
N MET A 1 -0.66 63.68 38.77
CA MET A 1 0.51 63.78 37.86
C MET A 1 0.42 62.62 36.87
N PRO A 2 0.59 62.88 35.57
CA PRO A 2 -0.44 62.80 34.50
C PRO A 2 -0.57 61.37 33.90
N THR A 3 -1.76 60.76 33.74
CA THR A 3 -2.87 60.93 32.76
C THR A 3 -2.57 60.53 31.31
N ARG A 4 -3.24 59.44 30.89
CA ARG A 4 -3.36 58.90 29.52
C ARG A 4 -3.82 60.00 28.55
N GLY A 5 -3.07 60.19 27.46
CA GLY A 5 -3.49 61.00 26.33
C GLY A 5 -4.04 60.11 25.22
N GLN A 6 -5.36 60.00 25.12
CA GLN A 6 -6.00 59.72 23.83
C GLN A 6 -6.20 61.07 23.13
N PHE A 7 -5.64 61.22 21.93
CA PHE A 7 -5.99 62.30 21.03
C PHE A 7 -6.71 61.71 19.82
N THR A 8 -8.03 61.84 19.86
CA THR A 8 -8.90 61.76 18.68
C THR A 8 -8.54 62.91 17.75
N SER A 9 -8.12 62.62 16.52
CA SER A 9 -8.01 63.62 15.46
C SER A 9 -8.99 63.29 14.35
N THR A 10 -10.19 63.84 14.48
CA THR A 10 -11.13 64.05 13.39
C THR A 10 -10.55 65.07 12.42
N SER A 11 -10.44 64.75 11.13
CA SER A 11 -10.40 65.76 10.07
C SER A 11 -10.74 65.12 8.72
N SER A 12 -12.01 65.24 8.38
CA SER A 12 -12.60 65.00 7.06
C SER A 12 -11.86 65.79 5.98
N ARG A 13 -11.45 65.11 4.89
CA ARG A 13 -11.27 65.74 3.58
C ARG A 13 -12.22 65.08 2.59
N ILE A 14 -13.19 65.87 2.17
CA ILE A 14 -14.24 65.54 1.23
C ILE A 14 -13.66 65.36 -0.19
N ALA A 15 -14.20 64.33 -0.85
CA ALA A 15 -14.39 64.14 -2.29
C ALA A 15 -13.23 64.37 -3.26
N ARG A 16 -12.76 63.26 -3.83
CA ARG A 16 -12.68 63.15 -5.29
C ARG A 16 -13.54 61.98 -5.73
N ALA A 17 -14.68 62.32 -6.32
CA ALA A 17 -15.47 61.41 -7.14
C ALA A 17 -14.60 61.00 -8.34
N GLY A 18 -14.00 59.82 -8.26
CA GLY A 18 -13.47 59.10 -9.40
C GLY A 18 -14.41 57.94 -9.67
N ILE A 19 -15.45 58.18 -10.47
CA ILE A 19 -16.17 57.10 -11.17
C ILE A 19 -15.13 56.48 -12.10
N CYS A 20 -14.47 55.43 -11.61
CA CYS A 20 -13.60 54.62 -12.45
C CYS A 20 -14.52 53.67 -13.22
N LEU A 21 -14.74 54.07 -14.46
CA LEU A 21 -15.33 53.35 -15.57
C LEU A 21 -15.12 51.83 -15.46
N LEU A 22 -16.22 51.09 -15.62
CA LEU A 22 -16.31 49.63 -15.75
C LEU A 22 -15.32 49.11 -16.80
N ALA A 23 -14.10 48.82 -16.37
CA ALA A 23 -13.23 47.93 -17.10
C ALA A 23 -13.72 46.51 -16.80
N ALA A 24 -14.20 45.81 -17.82
CA ALA A 24 -14.51 44.40 -17.79
C ALA A 24 -13.26 43.58 -17.42
N CYS A 25 -12.90 43.57 -16.14
CA CYS A 25 -12.10 42.53 -15.56
C CYS A 25 -12.99 41.30 -15.61
N GLY A 26 -12.77 40.47 -16.64
CA GLY A 26 -13.42 39.17 -16.76
C GLY A 26 -13.36 38.52 -15.39
N PHE A 27 -14.55 38.21 -14.83
CA PHE A 27 -14.69 37.55 -13.55
C PHE A 27 -13.68 36.41 -13.49
N CYS A 28 -12.62 36.60 -12.71
CA CYS A 28 -11.78 35.49 -12.30
C CYS A 28 -12.74 34.57 -11.54
N ARG A 29 -13.11 33.46 -12.17
CA ARG A 29 -13.86 32.42 -11.49
C ARG A 29 -13.00 32.00 -10.32
N THR A 30 -13.37 32.42 -9.12
CA THR A 30 -12.84 31.84 -7.89
C THR A 30 -13.29 30.39 -7.94
N SER A 31 -12.43 29.51 -8.42
CA SER A 31 -12.64 28.07 -8.30
C SER A 31 -12.59 27.79 -6.81
N LEU A 32 -13.76 27.62 -6.19
CA LEU A 32 -13.85 26.91 -4.93
C LEU A 32 -13.29 25.52 -5.25
N ALA A 33 -12.05 25.26 -4.86
CA ALA A 33 -11.56 23.90 -4.77
C ALA A 33 -12.55 23.21 -3.84
N GLY A 34 -13.40 22.34 -4.41
CA GLY A 34 -14.31 21.55 -3.61
C GLY A 34 -13.46 20.85 -2.57
N GLU A 35 -13.74 21.12 -1.29
CA GLU A 35 -13.16 20.35 -0.21
C GLU A 35 -13.50 18.89 -0.53
N SER A 36 -12.49 18.13 -0.92
CA SER A 36 -12.61 16.69 -1.05
C SER A 36 -12.72 16.18 0.38
N THR A 37 -13.92 16.27 0.95
CA THR A 37 -14.30 15.42 2.06
C THR A 37 -14.16 14.02 1.47
N GLY A 38 -13.05 13.34 1.77
CA GLY A 38 -12.70 12.04 1.21
C GLY A 38 -13.95 11.16 1.22
N ALA A 39 -14.25 10.53 0.09
CA ALA A 39 -15.44 9.70 -0.02
C ALA A 39 -15.41 8.68 1.13
N ALA A 40 -16.44 8.67 1.97
CA ALA A 40 -16.47 7.78 3.12
C ALA A 40 -16.38 6.33 2.64
N THR A 41 -15.30 5.66 3.00
CA THR A 41 -15.05 4.26 2.65
C THR A 41 -15.71 3.34 3.67
N ALA A 42 -16.18 2.17 3.23
CA ALA A 42 -16.75 1.17 4.14
C ALA A 42 -15.72 0.56 5.10
N SER A 43 -14.43 0.76 4.82
CA SER A 43 -13.32 0.40 5.69
C SER A 43 -12.41 1.61 5.87
N PRO A 44 -11.52 1.65 6.89
CA PRO A 44 -10.51 2.71 7.00
C PRO A 44 -9.49 2.79 5.86
N ILE A 45 -9.53 1.87 4.88
CA ILE A 45 -8.62 1.85 3.73
C ILE A 45 -9.16 2.82 2.66
N GLU A 46 -8.46 3.94 2.46
CA GLU A 46 -8.81 4.98 1.47
C GLU A 46 -8.11 4.82 0.12
N HIS A 47 -6.94 4.18 0.11
CA HIS A 47 -6.11 4.00 -1.08
C HIS A 47 -5.70 2.54 -1.24
N LEU A 48 -6.10 1.92 -2.34
CA LEU A 48 -5.83 0.51 -2.63
C LEU A 48 -4.98 0.39 -3.89
N VAL A 49 -3.80 -0.21 -3.76
CA VAL A 49 -2.90 -0.52 -4.87
C VAL A 49 -3.02 -2.02 -5.17
N VAL A 50 -3.42 -2.37 -6.40
CA VAL A 50 -3.50 -3.77 -6.83
C VAL A 50 -2.27 -4.14 -7.65
N ILE A 51 -1.54 -5.17 -7.22
CA ILE A 51 -0.41 -5.75 -7.96
C ILE A 51 -0.87 -7.09 -8.53
N PHE A 52 -0.89 -7.20 -9.86
CA PHE A 52 -1.28 -8.43 -10.56
C PHE A 52 -0.04 -9.16 -11.08
N GLN A 53 0.26 -10.32 -10.49
CA GLN A 53 1.25 -11.26 -10.99
C GLN A 53 0.54 -12.35 -11.80
N GLU A 54 1.00 -12.61 -13.03
CA GLU A 54 0.28 -13.48 -13.96
C GLU A 54 0.87 -14.91 -14.01
N ASN A 55 0.02 -15.88 -14.36
CA ASN A 55 0.37 -17.23 -14.78
C ASN A 55 1.20 -18.10 -13.82
N VAL A 56 1.19 -17.82 -12.51
CA VAL A 56 1.86 -18.67 -11.52
C VAL A 56 0.86 -19.14 -10.46
N SER A 57 0.81 -20.46 -10.24
CA SER A 57 -0.10 -21.05 -9.25
C SER A 57 0.35 -20.73 -7.82
N PHE A 58 -0.58 -20.84 -6.87
CA PHE A 58 -0.27 -20.69 -5.45
C PHE A 58 0.85 -21.67 -5.00
N ASP A 59 0.75 -22.94 -5.39
CA ASP A 59 1.72 -23.97 -5.03
C ASP A 59 3.13 -23.68 -5.55
N HIS A 60 3.27 -22.98 -6.68
CA HIS A 60 4.59 -22.64 -7.21
C HIS A 60 5.38 -21.73 -6.25
N TYR A 61 4.70 -20.83 -5.53
CA TYR A 61 5.35 -19.93 -4.58
C TYR A 61 5.26 -20.41 -3.12
N PHE A 62 4.16 -21.07 -2.76
CA PHE A 62 3.80 -21.32 -1.36
C PHE A 62 3.55 -22.78 -1.01
N ALA A 63 3.81 -23.74 -1.91
CA ALA A 63 3.57 -25.17 -1.62
C ALA A 63 4.30 -25.66 -0.37
N THR A 64 5.52 -25.18 -0.13
CA THR A 64 6.34 -25.56 1.03
C THR A 64 6.32 -24.52 2.14
N TYR A 65 5.58 -23.43 2.01
CA TYR A 65 5.49 -22.42 3.08
C TYR A 65 4.91 -23.07 4.36
N PRO A 66 5.48 -22.80 5.55
CA PRO A 66 6.54 -21.84 5.87
C PRO A 66 7.94 -22.47 6.02
N VAL A 67 8.24 -23.52 5.27
CA VAL A 67 9.49 -24.29 5.38
C VAL A 67 10.38 -23.99 4.18
N ALA A 68 11.63 -23.61 4.47
CA ALA A 68 12.65 -23.33 3.46
C ALA A 68 13.89 -24.22 3.67
N LEU A 69 14.57 -24.56 2.58
CA LEU A 69 15.79 -25.39 2.61
C LEU A 69 16.99 -24.65 3.22
N ASN A 70 17.02 -23.32 3.09
CA ASN A 70 18.11 -22.44 3.54
C ASN A 70 19.52 -22.86 3.07
N PRO A 71 19.78 -22.96 1.75
CA PRO A 71 21.11 -23.26 1.24
C PRO A 71 22.15 -22.20 1.65
N LYS A 72 23.41 -22.62 1.80
CA LYS A 72 24.50 -21.69 2.11
C LYS A 72 24.71 -20.71 0.96
N GLY A 73 24.64 -19.41 1.24
CA GLY A 73 24.86 -18.34 0.25
C GLY A 73 23.57 -17.80 -0.38
N GLU A 74 22.41 -18.37 -0.04
CA GLU A 74 21.10 -17.85 -0.41
C GLU A 74 20.42 -17.16 0.78
N PRO A 75 19.41 -16.30 0.55
CA PRO A 75 18.59 -15.77 1.63
C PRO A 75 17.93 -16.88 2.44
N SER A 76 18.09 -16.83 3.76
CA SER A 76 17.46 -17.79 4.67
C SER A 76 16.09 -17.31 5.14
N PHE A 77 15.15 -18.23 5.32
CA PHE A 77 13.86 -18.01 5.94
C PHE A 77 13.69 -18.89 7.18
N SER A 78 13.20 -18.29 8.27
CA SER A 78 12.77 -18.99 9.48
C SER A 78 11.38 -18.49 9.84
N ALA A 79 10.45 -19.41 9.99
CA ALA A 79 9.08 -19.10 10.41
C ALA A 79 9.07 -18.58 11.86
N ALA A 80 8.13 -17.69 12.18
CA ALA A 80 7.81 -17.34 13.57
C ALA A 80 6.94 -18.43 14.22
N ASP A 81 6.93 -18.52 15.55
CA ASP A 81 6.24 -19.59 16.28
C ASP A 81 4.74 -19.72 15.95
N ASP A 82 4.05 -18.59 15.76
CA ASP A 82 2.61 -18.54 15.45
C ASP A 82 2.33 -18.44 13.94
N THR A 83 3.27 -18.87 13.09
CA THR A 83 3.08 -18.82 11.64
C THR A 83 1.97 -19.80 11.22
N PRO A 84 0.87 -19.31 10.61
CA PRO A 84 -0.23 -20.19 10.22
C PRO A 84 0.16 -21.11 9.06
N SER A 85 -0.43 -22.31 9.05
CA SER A 85 -0.32 -23.24 7.92
C SER A 85 -1.17 -22.80 6.74
N VAL A 86 -0.74 -23.14 5.53
CA VAL A 86 -1.51 -22.96 4.29
C VAL A 86 -1.98 -24.33 3.78
N ASN A 87 -3.00 -24.35 2.92
CA ASN A 87 -3.37 -25.56 2.18
C ASN A 87 -2.37 -25.80 1.04
N GLY A 88 -1.16 -26.22 1.39
CA GLY A 88 -0.07 -26.50 0.47
C GLY A 88 0.37 -27.96 0.53
N LEU A 89 1.50 -28.27 -0.11
CA LEU A 89 2.05 -29.62 -0.13
C LEU A 89 2.81 -29.98 1.16
N GLY A 90 3.07 -28.99 2.02
CA GLY A 90 3.90 -29.09 3.21
C GLY A 90 3.14 -29.06 4.54
N ASN A 91 1.96 -29.69 4.67
CA ASN A 91 1.36 -29.87 6.00
C ASN A 91 2.34 -30.64 6.89
N LEU A 92 3.11 -29.95 7.74
CA LEU A 92 3.99 -30.60 8.70
C LEU A 92 3.17 -30.92 9.96
N ILE A 93 2.86 -32.19 10.20
CA ILE A 93 2.32 -32.63 11.50
C ILE A 93 3.53 -33.06 12.32
N ASN A 94 3.73 -32.45 13.50
CA ASN A 94 4.83 -32.78 14.43
C ASN A 94 6.25 -32.66 13.82
N GLY A 95 6.48 -31.65 12.96
CA GLY A 95 7.79 -31.46 12.33
C GLY A 95 8.13 -32.50 11.26
N GLN A 96 7.14 -33.28 10.82
CA GLN A 96 7.27 -34.23 9.70
C GLN A 96 6.26 -33.85 8.60
N PRO A 97 6.67 -33.77 7.33
CA PRO A 97 5.76 -33.52 6.23
C PRO A 97 4.72 -34.64 6.14
N GLN A 98 3.49 -34.31 6.51
CA GLN A 98 2.25 -35.04 6.24
C GLN A 98 1.56 -34.34 5.07
N GLY A 99 2.19 -34.46 3.89
CA GLY A 99 1.69 -33.95 2.62
C GLY A 99 2.29 -34.71 1.45
N VAL A 100 1.78 -34.47 0.23
CA VAL A 100 2.05 -35.23 -1.01
C VAL A 100 3.46 -34.97 -1.57
N LEU A 101 4.32 -34.22 -0.88
CA LEU A 101 5.71 -34.06 -1.28
C LEU A 101 6.45 -35.38 -1.16
N LEU A 102 6.63 -36.04 -2.30
CA LEU A 102 7.42 -37.24 -2.44
C LEU A 102 8.91 -36.87 -2.32
N THR A 103 9.37 -36.57 -1.11
CA THR A 103 10.78 -36.26 -0.81
C THR A 103 11.70 -37.46 -1.08
N ASN A 104 11.13 -38.66 -1.14
CA ASN A 104 11.80 -39.89 -1.52
C ASN A 104 11.10 -40.48 -2.74
N ASN A 105 11.41 -39.93 -3.91
CA ASN A 105 10.90 -40.46 -5.16
C ASN A 105 11.83 -41.59 -5.69
N PRO A 106 11.46 -42.88 -5.61
CA PRO A 106 12.30 -43.98 -6.08
C PRO A 106 12.46 -44.01 -7.60
N ASN A 107 11.63 -43.28 -8.36
CA ASN A 107 11.80 -43.12 -9.80
C ASN A 107 12.79 -41.99 -10.15
N ALA A 108 13.24 -41.17 -9.18
CA ALA A 108 14.12 -40.03 -9.46
C ALA A 108 15.47 -40.44 -10.07
N SER A 109 15.97 -41.63 -9.72
CA SER A 109 17.23 -42.16 -10.25
C SER A 109 17.03 -43.13 -11.43
N ASN A 110 15.82 -43.21 -12.01
CA ASN A 110 15.58 -44.03 -13.18
C ASN A 110 16.30 -43.42 -14.40
N THR A 111 17.32 -44.12 -14.92
CA THR A 111 18.11 -43.67 -16.08
C THR A 111 17.32 -43.59 -17.38
N ALA A 112 16.10 -44.14 -17.44
CA ALA A 112 15.20 -44.03 -18.58
C ALA A 112 14.34 -42.74 -18.56
N ASN A 113 14.36 -41.97 -17.48
CA ASN A 113 13.66 -40.69 -17.39
C ASN A 113 14.33 -39.64 -18.29
N GLY A 114 13.54 -38.77 -18.92
CA GLY A 114 14.08 -37.61 -19.65
C GLY A 114 14.79 -36.64 -18.71
N SER A 115 15.69 -35.81 -19.24
CA SER A 115 16.57 -34.93 -18.44
C SER A 115 15.84 -33.90 -17.56
N ASN A 116 14.51 -33.75 -17.69
CA ASN A 116 13.66 -32.85 -16.89
C ASN A 116 12.51 -33.59 -16.17
N ALA A 117 12.59 -34.92 -16.04
CA ALA A 117 11.45 -35.74 -15.62
C ALA A 117 11.42 -36.08 -14.11
N ILE A 118 12.12 -35.32 -13.27
CA ILE A 118 12.16 -35.51 -11.81
C ILE A 118 12.06 -34.19 -11.06
#